data_AF-A0A2E2YVN7-F1
#
_entry.id   AF-A0A2E2YVN7-F1
#
_cell.length_a   1.000
_cell.length_b   1.000
_cell.length_c   1.000
_cell.angle_alpha   90.00
_cell.angle_beta   90.00
_cell.angle_gamma   90.00
#
_symmetry.space_group_name_H-M   'P 1'
#
loop_
_entity.id
_entity.type
_entity.pdbx_description
1 polymer ?
#
loop_
_entity_poly.entity_id
_entity_poly.type
_entity_poly.pdbx_seq_one_letter_code
_entity_poly.pdbx_strand_id
1 'polypeptide(L)'
;MVPVIPFPDLNDNPMIRRLVYWTFSLLCLAGALVTCAILFLGQWGQEKRSIDPSLTLLISRGDTLENISTECERLGFIDNAFFFRWQAKRLGIEKIIKPGKYRFREKISPDQILKVIVSG
;
A
#
# COMPACT_ATOMS: atom_id res chain seq x y z
N MET A 1 47.60 -43.84 21.87
CA MET A 1 46.89 -42.61 22.29
C MET A 1 47.01 -41.61 21.16
N VAL A 2 45.90 -41.20 20.55
CA VAL A 2 45.91 -40.20 19.47
C VAL A 2 45.69 -38.83 20.11
N PRO A 3 46.50 -37.80 19.81
CA PRO A 3 46.29 -36.47 20.35
C PRO A 3 45.01 -35.85 19.76
N VAL A 4 44.08 -35.46 20.63
CA VAL A 4 42.91 -34.66 20.25
C VAL A 4 43.38 -33.22 20.09
N ILE A 5 43.36 -32.73 18.86
CA ILE A 5 43.63 -31.32 18.56
C ILE A 5 42.35 -30.53 18.90
N PRO A 6 42.39 -29.56 19.82
CA PRO A 6 41.23 -28.72 20.11
C PRO A 6 40.96 -27.82 18.90
N PHE A 7 39.78 -27.93 18.30
CA PHE A 7 39.33 -26.99 17.29
C PHE A 7 39.01 -25.66 17.99
N PRO A 8 39.64 -24.54 17.61
CA PRO A 8 39.32 -23.23 18.17
C PRO A 8 37.88 -22.86 17.81
N ASP A 9 37.09 -22.50 18.81
CA ASP A 9 35.70 -22.09 18.66
C ASP A 9 35.65 -20.75 17.90
N LEU A 10 35.24 -20.78 16.64
CA LEU A 10 35.24 -19.60 15.75
C LEU A 10 34.34 -18.46 16.27
N ASN A 11 33.46 -18.76 17.23
CA ASN A 11 32.48 -17.85 17.79
C ASN A 11 33.05 -16.92 18.89
N ASP A 12 34.24 -17.21 19.44
CA ASP A 12 34.84 -16.40 20.51
C ASP A 12 35.48 -15.09 20.01
N ASN A 13 35.60 -14.91 18.69
CA ASN A 13 36.23 -13.72 18.14
C ASN A 13 35.23 -12.55 18.03
N PRO A 14 35.41 -11.44 18.80
CA PRO A 14 34.49 -10.32 18.81
C PRO A 14 34.40 -9.59 17.45
N MET A 15 35.41 -9.77 16.58
CA MET A 15 35.44 -9.21 15.24
C MET A 15 34.54 -9.99 14.28
N ILE A 16 34.52 -11.33 14.40
CA ILE A 16 33.63 -12.21 13.61
C ILE A 16 32.18 -11.98 14.00
N ARG A 17 31.89 -11.83 15.29
CA ARG A 17 30.53 -11.52 15.76
C ARG A 17 30.00 -10.21 15.19
N ARG A 18 30.81 -9.15 15.16
CA ARG A 18 30.42 -7.87 14.52
C ARG A 18 30.20 -8.04 13.02
N LEU A 19 31.07 -8.79 12.34
CA LEU A 19 30.94 -9.04 10.91
C LEU A 19 29.61 -9.73 10.58
N VAL A 20 29.23 -10.75 11.37
CA VAL A 20 27.95 -11.48 11.22
C VAL A 20 26.75 -10.56 11.44
N TYR A 21 26.77 -9.72 12.48
CA TYR A 21 25.68 -8.76 12.69
C TYR A 21 25.58 -7.72 11.57
N TRP A 22 26.72 -7.25 11.07
CA TRP A 22 26.75 -6.31 9.96
C TRP A 22 26.21 -6.92 8.67
N THR A 23 26.56 -8.17 8.35
CA THR A 23 26.03 -8.85 7.16
C THR A 23 24.54 -9.13 7.29
N PHE A 24 24.06 -9.59 8.45
CA PHE A 24 22.63 -9.76 8.71
C PHE A 24 21.86 -8.43 8.65
N SER A 25 22.41 -7.38 9.26
CA SER A 25 21.80 -6.05 9.24
C SER A 25 21.72 -5.47 7.83
N LEU A 26 22.80 -5.61 7.05
CA LEU A 26 22.84 -5.17 5.65
C LEU A 26 21.84 -5.95 4.78
N LEU A 27 21.71 -7.27 5.01
CA LEU A 27 20.76 -8.12 4.31
C LEU A 27 19.32 -7.74 4.62
N CYS A 28 19.00 -7.49 5.91
CA CYS A 28 17.70 -6.98 6.33
C CYS A 28 17.41 -5.60 5.72
N LEU A 29 18.39 -4.70 5.71
CA LEU A 29 18.23 -3.36 5.17
C LEU A 29 17.98 -3.41 3.65
N ALA A 30 18.72 -4.25 2.92
CA ALA A 30 18.52 -4.47 1.50
C ALA A 30 17.12 -5.06 1.21
N GLY A 31 16.67 -6.04 1.99
CA GLY A 31 15.32 -6.60 1.87
C GLY A 31 14.22 -5.56 2.14
N ALA A 32 14.41 -4.70 3.14
CA ALA A 32 13.49 -3.61 3.43
C ALA A 32 13.45 -2.57 2.30
N LEU A 33 14.61 -2.22 1.73
CA LEU A 33 14.74 -1.32 0.58
C LEU A 33 14.04 -1.87 -0.67
N VAL A 34 14.23 -3.16 -0.97
CA VAL A 34 13.57 -3.82 -2.10
C VAL A 34 12.06 -3.84 -1.90
N THR A 35 11.59 -4.19 -0.70
CA THR A 35 10.16 -4.17 -0.37
C THR A 35 9.58 -2.75 -0.51
N CYS A 36 10.26 -1.75 0.03
CA CYS A 36 9.88 -0.35 -0.14
C CYS A 36 9.84 0.05 -1.62
N ALA A 37 10.84 -0.31 -2.42
CA ALA A 37 10.88 0.00 -3.85
C ALA A 37 9.72 -0.66 -4.62
N ILE A 38 9.39 -1.92 -4.32
CA ILE A 38 8.25 -2.63 -4.92
C ILE A 38 6.94 -1.95 -4.56
N LEU A 39 6.74 -1.55 -3.29
CA LEU A 39 5.53 -0.84 -2.88
C LEU A 39 5.44 0.54 -3.54
N PHE A 40 6.56 1.25 -3.64
CA PHE A 40 6.61 2.58 -4.25
C PHE A 40 6.37 2.53 -5.76
N LEU A 41 7.00 1.57 -6.45
CA LEU A 41 6.76 1.30 -7.87
C LEU A 41 5.38 0.71 -8.11
N GLY A 42 4.81 -0.06 -7.18
CA GLY A 42 3.45 -0.60 -7.27
C GLY A 42 2.37 0.45 -7.03
N GLN A 43 2.65 1.48 -6.22
CA GLN A 43 1.80 2.65 -6.08
C GLN A 43 1.85 3.55 -7.31
N TRP A 44 3.02 3.68 -7.95
CA TRP A 44 3.19 4.54 -9.13
C TRP A 44 2.83 3.84 -10.45
N GLY A 45 3.08 2.54 -10.51
CA GLY A 45 2.85 1.63 -11.62
C GLY A 45 1.56 0.84 -11.45
N GLN A 46 0.54 1.42 -10.80
CA GLN A 46 -0.84 1.07 -11.13
C GLN A 46 -1.01 1.38 -12.61
N GLU A 47 -0.68 0.39 -13.45
CA GLU A 47 -0.99 0.38 -14.86
C GLU A 47 -2.42 0.87 -14.98
N LYS A 48 -2.56 1.93 -15.77
CA LYS A 48 -3.83 2.52 -16.16
C LYS A 48 -4.65 1.43 -16.83
N ARG A 49 -5.30 0.59 -16.04
CA ARG A 49 -6.24 -0.40 -16.51
C ARG A 49 -7.40 0.44 -16.99
N SER A 50 -7.49 0.62 -18.30
CA SER A 50 -8.48 1.46 -18.96
C SER A 50 -9.86 1.02 -18.48
N ILE A 51 -10.40 1.77 -17.50
CA ILE A 51 -11.79 1.62 -17.10
C ILE A 51 -12.62 2.12 -18.27
N ASP A 52 -13.69 1.39 -18.57
CA ASP A 52 -14.63 1.77 -19.60
C ASP A 52 -15.11 3.21 -19.34
N PRO A 53 -14.93 4.16 -20.28
CA PRO A 53 -15.22 5.58 -20.08
C PRO A 53 -16.71 5.89 -19.81
N SER A 54 -17.57 4.87 -19.84
CA SER A 54 -18.99 4.95 -19.49
C SER A 54 -19.28 4.77 -18.00
N LEU A 55 -18.32 4.35 -17.18
CA LEU A 55 -18.56 4.02 -15.77
C LEU A 55 -18.91 5.27 -14.95
N THR A 56 -20.13 5.28 -14.41
CA THR A 56 -20.67 6.40 -13.64
C THR A 56 -20.80 5.97 -12.18
N LEU A 57 -20.07 6.62 -11.28
CA LEU A 57 -20.22 6.41 -9.85
C LEU A 57 -21.43 7.23 -9.38
N LEU A 58 -22.45 6.55 -8.87
CA LEU A 58 -23.64 7.17 -8.31
C LEU A 58 -23.52 7.15 -6.78
N ILE A 59 -23.41 8.33 -6.18
CA ILE A 59 -23.37 8.48 -4.72
C ILE A 59 -24.72 9.04 -4.27
N SER A 60 -25.48 8.24 -3.56
CA SER A 60 -26.80 8.59 -3.04
C SER A 60 -26.71 9.39 -1.74
N ARG A 61 -27.74 10.19 -1.45
CA ARG A 61 -27.78 11.01 -0.24
C ARG A 61 -27.97 10.11 0.98
N GLY A 62 -26.96 10.06 1.84
CA GLY A 62 -26.95 9.19 3.03
C GLY A 62 -26.15 7.89 2.83
N ASP A 63 -25.53 7.69 1.67
CA ASP A 63 -24.57 6.60 1.51
C ASP A 63 -23.40 6.77 2.48
N THR A 64 -23.08 5.70 3.20
CA THR A 64 -21.91 5.67 4.06
C THR A 64 -20.65 5.50 3.21
N LEU A 65 -19.52 6.00 3.71
CA LEU A 65 -18.21 5.80 3.10
C LEU A 65 -17.92 4.31 2.82
N GLU A 66 -18.46 3.42 3.66
CA GLU A 66 -18.43 1.97 3.46
C GLU A 66 -19.13 1.55 2.17
N ASN A 67 -20.39 1.97 1.98
CA ASN A 67 -21.15 1.62 0.79
C ASN A 67 -20.48 2.17 -0.49
N ILE A 68 -19.98 3.41 -0.42
CA ILE A 68 -19.28 4.06 -1.54
C ILE A 68 -17.98 3.31 -1.86
N SER A 69 -17.22 2.89 -0.85
CA SER A 69 -15.98 2.15 -1.04
C SER A 69 -16.23 0.79 -1.70
N THR A 70 -17.24 0.06 -1.25
CA THR A 70 -17.62 -1.24 -1.83
C THR A 70 -18.09 -1.07 -3.27
N GLU A 71 -18.88 -0.03 -3.56
CA GLU A 71 -19.35 0.21 -4.93
C GLU A 71 -18.21 0.68 -5.84
N CYS A 72 -17.28 1.50 -5.35
CA CYS A 72 -16.07 1.87 -6.08
C CYS A 72 -15.19 0.66 -6.39
N GLU A 73 -15.06 -0.29 -5.46
CA GLU A 73 -14.30 -1.53 -5.65
C GLU A 73 -15.01 -2.46 -6.65
N ARG A 74 -16.33 -2.61 -6.52
CA ARG A 74 -17.16 -3.41 -7.45
C ARG A 74 -17.09 -2.88 -8.89
N LEU A 75 -17.05 -1.56 -9.03
CA LEU A 75 -16.88 -0.86 -10.31
C LEU A 75 -15.42 -0.84 -10.77
N GLY A 76 -14.48 -1.30 -9.94
CA GLY A 76 -13.05 -1.36 -10.27
C GLY A 76 -12.34 -0.02 -10.22
N PHE A 77 -12.99 1.05 -9.73
CA PHE A 77 -12.36 2.36 -9.53
C PHE A 77 -11.24 2.32 -8.48
N ILE A 78 -11.36 1.44 -7.49
CA ILE A 78 -10.34 1.21 -6.46
C ILE A 78 -10.01 -0.28 -6.38
N ASP A 79 -8.76 -0.60 -6.02
CA ASP A 79 -8.30 -1.98 -5.89
C ASP A 79 -8.63 -2.61 -4.53
N ASN A 80 -8.88 -1.77 -3.50
CA ASN A 80 -9.21 -2.26 -2.17
C ASN A 80 -10.06 -1.25 -1.39
N ALA A 81 -11.29 -1.64 -1.05
CA ALA A 81 -12.22 -0.82 -0.27
C ALA A 81 -11.69 -0.49 1.14
N PHE A 82 -10.92 -1.40 1.75
CA PHE A 82 -10.38 -1.18 3.09
C PHE A 82 -9.34 -0.06 3.12
N PHE A 83 -8.46 0.01 2.11
CA PHE A 83 -7.44 1.05 2.02
C PHE A 83 -8.05 2.43 1.77
N PHE A 84 -9.09 2.48 0.94
CA PHE A 84 -9.86 3.70 0.70
C PHE A 84 -10.53 4.22 1.98
N ARG A 85 -11.16 3.33 2.76
CA ARG A 85 -11.77 3.68 4.05
C ARG A 85 -10.72 4.18 5.05
N TRP A 86 -9.59 3.49 5.15
CA TRP A 86 -8.52 3.90 6.05
C TRP A 86 -7.97 5.29 5.71
N GLN A 87 -7.78 5.58 4.42
CA GLN A 87 -7.36 6.90 3.96
C GLN A 87 -8.40 7.98 4.27
N ALA A 88 -9.66 7.74 3.94
CA ALA A 88 -10.74 8.69 4.20
C ALA A 88 -10.92 8.98 5.69
N LYS A 89 -10.73 7.98 6.54
CA LYS A 89 -10.69 8.11 8.01
C LYS A 89 -9.53 8.97 8.47
N ARG A 90 -8.33 8.73 7.93
CA ARG A 90 -7.12 9.50 8.26
C ARG A 90 -7.27 10.98 7.88
N LEU A 91 -7.96 11.26 6.79
CA LEU A 91 -8.21 12.61 6.30
C LEU A 91 -9.43 13.28 6.96
N GLY A 92 -10.20 12.56 7.80
CA GLY A 92 -11.37 13.09 8.50
C GLY A 92 -12.56 13.41 7.59
N ILE A 93 -12.57 12.89 6.36
CA ILE A 93 -13.54 13.28 5.31
C ILE A 93 -14.76 12.37 5.24
N GLU A 94 -14.90 11.47 6.21
CA GLU A 94 -16.03 10.53 6.34
C GLU A 94 -17.41 11.24 6.31
N LYS A 95 -17.45 12.52 6.68
CA LYS A 95 -18.69 13.33 6.78
C LYS A 95 -18.89 14.37 5.67
N ILE A 96 -17.92 14.57 4.77
CA ILE A 96 -17.97 15.62 3.73
C ILE A 96 -18.04 14.97 2.34
N ILE A 97 -18.94 13.99 2.20
CA ILE A 97 -19.18 13.33 0.92
C ILE A 97 -20.39 14.01 0.29
N LYS A 98 -20.18 14.68 -0.84
CA LYS A 98 -21.28 15.30 -1.57
C LYS A 98 -22.01 14.26 -2.43
N PRO A 99 -23.33 14.07 -2.25
CA PRO A 99 -24.10 13.16 -3.09
C PRO A 99 -24.18 13.71 -4.52
N GLY A 100 -24.05 12.84 -5.50
CA GLY A 100 -23.94 13.24 -6.89
C GLY A 100 -23.60 12.10 -7.84
N LYS A 101 -23.68 12.39 -9.14
CA LYS A 101 -23.23 11.49 -10.20
C LYS A 101 -21.84 11.94 -10.62
N TYR A 102 -20.83 11.12 -10.35
CA TYR A 102 -19.45 11.39 -10.73
C TYR A 102 -19.08 10.50 -11.91
N ARG A 103 -18.63 11.14 -12.99
CA ARG A 103 -18.19 10.43 -14.19
C ARG A 103 -16.68 10.52 -14.28
N PHE A 104 -16.02 9.38 -14.14
CA PHE A 104 -14.57 9.30 -14.25
C PHE A 104 -14.22 8.71 -15.61
N ARG A 105 -13.42 9.45 -16.38
CA ARG A 105 -12.99 9.02 -17.72
C ARG A 105 -11.79 8.07 -17.68
N GLU A 106 -11.08 8.03 -16.55
CA GLU A 106 -9.90 7.22 -16.32
C GLU A 106 -9.95 6.63 -14.91
N LYS A 107 -9.19 5.54 -14.67
CA LYS A 107 -8.94 5.00 -13.33
C LYS A 107 -8.07 6.00 -12.56
N ILE A 108 -8.74 6.97 -11.93
CA ILE A 108 -8.09 7.98 -11.11
C ILE A 108 -7.70 7.40 -9.75
N SER A 109 -6.62 7.91 -9.16
CA SER A 109 -6.13 7.40 -7.89
C SER A 109 -7.20 7.52 -6.80
N PRO A 110 -7.24 6.60 -5.81
CA PRO A 110 -8.15 6.67 -4.67
C PRO A 110 -8.20 8.06 -4.01
N ASP A 111 -7.05 8.72 -3.87
CA ASP A 111 -6.93 10.09 -3.38
C ASP A 111 -7.64 11.13 -4.25
N GLN A 112 -7.56 10.98 -5.58
CA GLN A 112 -8.23 11.88 -6.52
C GLN A 112 -9.74 11.67 -6.48
N ILE A 113 -10.21 10.42 -6.38
CA ILE A 113 -11.63 10.11 -6.20
C ILE A 113 -12.14 10.80 -4.95
N LEU A 114 -11.42 10.64 -3.84
CA LEU A 114 -11.79 11.25 -2.57
C LEU A 114 -11.81 12.79 -2.68
N LYS A 115 -10.82 13.39 -3.32
CA LYS A 115 -10.76 14.84 -3.54
C LYS A 115 -11.94 15.36 -4.36
N VAL A 116 -12.33 14.64 -5.42
CA VAL A 116 -13.48 15.01 -6.28
C VAL A 116 -14.80 14.91 -5.52
N ILE A 117 -15.00 13.83 -4.77
CA ILE A 117 -16.24 13.61 -3.98
C ILE A 117 -16.40 14.67 -2.87
N VAL A 118 -15.27 15.19 -2.36
CA VAL A 118 -15.24 16.22 -1.31
C VAL A 118 -15.39 17.62 -1.89
N SER A 119 -14.78 17.88 -3.05
CA SER A 119 -14.93 19.18 -3.73
C SER A 119 -16.36 19.38 -4.26
N GLY A 120 -17.02 18.31 -4.72
CA GLY A 120 -18.35 18.35 -5.35
C GLY A 120 -18.28 18.64 -6.83
#